data_AF-A0A5C9E8T1-F1
#
_entry.id   AF-A0A5C9E8T1-F1
#
_cell.length_a   1.000
_cell.length_b   1.000
_cell.length_c   1.000
_cell.angle_alpha   90.00
_cell.angle_beta   90.00
_cell.angle_gamma   90.00
#
_symmetry.space_group_name_H-M   'P 1'
#
loop_
_entity.id
_entity.type
_entity.pdbx_description
1 polymer ?
#
loop_
_entity_poly.entity_id
_entity_poly.type
_entity_poly.pdbx_seq_one_letter_code
_entity_poly.pdbx_strand_id
1 'polypeptide(L)'
;MNKSERKCNSCGAPIPTGVRVCPQCGRLSVEKSARLGAEPQTQRPEETSLSESSDPPVDPKPTEKPPSGDDRTDSYYSIAPRILPKCPKCEKSYEPPKCENCGYVKEESSKKCGCGPCVILLVALSWISTAVWFL
;
A
#
# COMPACT_ATOMS: atom_id res chain seq x y z
N MET A 1 -10.92 -32.61 25.85
CA MET A 1 -9.72 -31.79 25.57
C MET A 1 -9.90 -31.18 24.20
N ASN A 2 -10.28 -29.90 24.15
CA ASN A 2 -10.79 -29.25 22.94
C ASN A 2 -9.61 -28.70 22.13
N LYS A 3 -9.11 -29.48 21.18
CA LYS A 3 -8.07 -29.02 20.26
C LYS A 3 -8.74 -28.39 19.04
N SER A 4 -9.11 -27.12 19.15
CA SER A 4 -9.50 -26.32 17.99
C SER A 4 -8.24 -25.99 17.18
N GLU A 5 -7.78 -26.97 16.40
CA GLU A 5 -6.77 -26.79 15.35
C GLU A 5 -7.46 -26.38 14.05
N ARG A 6 -7.03 -25.26 13.47
CA ARG A 6 -7.49 -24.80 12.16
C ARG A 6 -6.43 -25.09 11.11
N LYS A 7 -6.79 -25.34 9.86
CA LYS A 7 -5.80 -25.62 8.80
C LYS A 7 -5.37 -24.34 8.10
N CYS A 8 -4.09 -24.25 7.74
CA CYS A 8 -3.56 -23.16 6.93
C CYS A 8 -4.18 -23.18 5.53
N ASN A 9 -4.75 -22.07 5.08
CA ASN A 9 -5.28 -21.95 3.74
C ASN A 9 -4.20 -21.97 2.64
N SER A 10 -2.92 -21.78 2.99
CA SER A 10 -1.82 -21.78 2.03
C SER A 10 -1.09 -23.11 1.91
N CYS A 11 -0.82 -23.80 3.02
CA CYS A 11 -0.05 -25.05 3.02
C CYS A 11 -0.77 -26.26 3.61
N GLY A 12 -2.00 -26.08 4.14
CA GLY A 12 -2.78 -27.18 4.73
C GLY A 12 -2.33 -27.65 6.11
N ALA A 13 -1.21 -27.15 6.64
CA ALA A 13 -0.71 -27.52 7.96
C ALA A 13 -1.69 -27.12 9.09
N PRO A 14 -1.78 -27.90 10.18
CA PRO A 14 -2.55 -27.50 11.35
C PRO A 14 -1.91 -26.28 12.03
N ILE A 15 -2.75 -25.30 12.36
CA ILE A 15 -2.41 -24.06 13.05
C ILE A 15 -3.14 -24.09 14.40
N PRO A 16 -2.41 -23.91 15.51
CA PRO A 16 -3.04 -23.75 16.81
C PRO A 16 -3.90 -22.48 16.86
N THR A 17 -5.01 -22.53 17.60
CA THR A 17 -5.87 -21.37 17.83
C THR A 17 -5.10 -20.24 18.51
N GLY A 18 -5.43 -19.00 18.15
CA GLY A 18 -4.74 -17.80 18.66
C GLY A 18 -3.50 -17.36 17.88
N VAL A 19 -2.93 -18.21 17.03
CA VAL A 19 -1.77 -17.83 16.21
C VAL A 19 -2.23 -17.28 14.86
N ARG A 20 -1.86 -16.03 14.54
CA ARG A 20 -2.23 -15.36 13.27
C ARG A 20 -1.37 -15.77 12.07
N VAL A 21 -0.14 -16.24 12.31
CA VAL A 21 0.85 -16.62 11.29
C VAL A 21 1.06 -18.13 11.30
N CYS A 22 1.04 -18.77 10.13
CA CYS A 22 1.32 -20.19 10.04
C CYS A 22 2.80 -20.47 10.36
N PRO A 23 3.14 -21.33 11.34
CA PRO A 23 4.54 -21.63 11.68
C PRO A 23 5.26 -22.44 10.60
N GLN A 24 4.53 -23.04 9.65
CA GLN A 24 5.11 -23.86 8.59
C GLN A 24 5.43 -23.05 7.33
N CYS A 25 4.62 -22.03 6.99
CA CYS A 25 4.80 -21.28 5.74
C CYS A 25 4.95 -19.76 5.93
N GLY A 26 4.86 -19.26 7.16
CA GLY A 26 4.98 -17.82 7.48
C GLY A 26 3.82 -16.96 6.98
N ARG A 27 2.77 -17.55 6.39
CA ARG A 27 1.63 -16.78 5.87
C ARG A 27 0.57 -16.53 6.92
N LEU A 28 -0.09 -15.38 6.81
CA LEU A 28 -1.20 -15.00 7.67
C LEU A 28 -2.41 -15.89 7.42
N SER A 29 -2.92 -16.50 8.48
CA SER A 29 -4.14 -17.29 8.45
C SER A 29 -5.30 -16.39 8.85
N VAL A 30 -5.87 -15.71 7.85
CA VAL A 30 -7.04 -14.85 7.99
C VAL A 30 -8.24 -15.74 8.32
N GLU A 31 -8.76 -15.62 9.54
CA GLU A 31 -9.99 -16.27 9.94
C GLU A 31 -11.17 -15.58 9.26
N LYS A 32 -11.88 -16.32 8.40
CA LYS A 32 -13.01 -15.82 7.63
C LYS A 32 -14.31 -15.86 8.44
N SER A 33 -14.27 -15.42 9.69
CA SER A 33 -15.44 -15.21 10.55
C SER A 33 -15.55 -13.71 10.78
N ALA A 34 -16.28 -12.96 9.94
CA ALA A 34 -17.68 -12.59 10.17
C ALA A 34 -17.88 -12.00 11.59
N ARG A 35 -18.26 -10.74 11.84
CA ARG A 35 -19.05 -9.75 11.08
C ARG A 35 -18.73 -8.33 11.59
N LEU A 36 -19.01 -7.33 10.75
CA LEU A 36 -19.63 -6.02 11.05
C LEU A 36 -19.42 -5.45 12.48
N GLY A 37 -18.68 -4.34 12.57
CA GLY A 37 -18.80 -3.39 13.67
C GLY A 37 -17.92 -3.66 14.88
N ALA A 38 -16.60 -3.57 14.72
CA ALA A 38 -15.72 -3.23 15.83
C ALA A 38 -14.51 -2.46 15.28
N GLU A 39 -14.53 -1.17 15.60
CA GLU A 39 -13.44 -0.21 15.54
C GLU A 39 -12.08 -0.88 15.86
N PRO A 40 -11.00 -0.63 15.09
CA PRO A 40 -9.68 -1.05 15.49
C PRO A 40 -9.27 -0.21 16.70
N GLN A 41 -9.46 -0.73 17.90
CA GLN A 41 -8.70 -0.28 19.05
C GLN A 41 -7.24 -0.62 18.77
N THR A 42 -6.52 0.39 18.31
CA THR A 42 -5.07 0.53 18.39
C THR A 42 -4.67 0.37 19.85
N GLN A 43 -4.44 -0.88 20.28
CA GLN A 43 -3.62 -1.13 21.45
C GLN A 43 -2.19 -0.77 21.07
N ARG A 44 -1.89 0.50 21.30
CA ARG A 44 -0.56 1.04 21.56
C ARG A 44 0.13 0.10 22.56
N PRO A 45 1.22 -0.59 22.21
CA PRO A 45 2.07 -1.18 23.22
C PRO A 45 2.54 -0.06 24.13
N GLU A 46 2.25 -0.19 25.43
CA GLU A 46 3.01 0.52 26.47
C GLU A 46 4.48 0.21 26.23
N GLU A 47 5.21 1.19 25.70
CA GLU A 47 6.65 1.20 25.79
C GLU A 47 7.01 1.44 27.26
N THR A 48 7.37 0.34 27.89
CA THR A 48 8.16 0.25 29.11
C THR A 48 9.21 1.36 29.10
N SER A 49 8.98 2.31 30.00
CA SER A 49 9.95 3.29 30.45
C SER A 49 11.22 2.62 30.98
N LEU A 50 12.31 3.40 30.93
CA LEU A 50 13.58 3.23 31.63
C LEU A 50 14.67 2.50 30.83
N SER A 51 15.59 3.28 30.25
CA SER A 51 16.92 3.42 30.86
C SER A 51 17.67 4.61 30.24
N GLU A 52 17.80 5.61 31.08
CA GLU A 52 18.77 6.70 31.06
C GLU A 52 20.19 6.12 31.02
N SER A 53 21.01 6.54 30.04
CA SER A 53 22.46 6.42 30.15
C SER A 53 23.11 7.63 29.50
N SER A 54 23.69 8.43 30.37
CA SER A 54 24.43 9.65 30.12
C SER A 54 25.75 9.33 29.45
N ASP A 55 26.13 10.09 28.42
CA ASP A 55 27.53 10.22 27.99
C ASP A 55 27.78 11.59 27.31
N PRO A 56 29.02 12.09 27.35
CA PRO A 56 29.39 13.48 27.64
C PRO A 56 29.35 14.48 26.46
N PRO A 57 29.47 15.79 26.73
CA PRO A 57 29.47 16.83 25.69
C PRO A 57 30.80 16.82 24.92
N VAL A 58 30.72 16.77 23.60
CA VAL A 58 31.86 17.02 22.71
C VAL A 58 31.53 18.22 21.81
N ASP A 59 32.49 19.14 21.75
CA ASP A 59 32.45 20.53 21.29
C ASP A 59 31.81 20.84 19.92
N PRO A 60 31.39 22.11 19.71
CA PRO A 60 30.78 22.57 18.46
C PRO A 60 31.81 23.16 17.48
N LYS A 61 31.84 22.67 16.23
CA LYS A 61 32.30 23.42 15.03
C LYS A 61 32.16 22.58 13.75
N PRO A 62 32.11 23.14 12.52
CA PRO A 62 31.75 24.49 12.06
C PRO A 62 30.51 24.50 11.14
N THR A 63 29.95 25.69 11.00
CA THR A 63 28.84 26.10 10.14
C THR A 63 29.02 25.67 8.67
N GLU A 64 28.24 24.68 8.23
CA GLU A 64 27.93 24.49 6.82
C GLU A 64 26.57 25.10 6.49
N LYS A 65 26.56 25.79 5.36
CA LYS A 65 25.49 26.58 4.75
C LYS A 65 24.16 25.82 4.74
N PRO A 66 23.01 26.42 5.13
CA PRO A 66 21.73 25.73 5.06
C PRO A 66 21.39 25.41 3.60
N PRO A 67 21.10 24.16 3.23
CA PRO A 67 20.44 23.88 1.97
C PRO A 67 19.03 24.46 2.02
N SER A 68 18.83 25.51 1.23
CA SER A 68 17.51 25.98 0.81
C SER A 68 16.88 24.90 -0.06
N GLY A 69 15.84 24.25 0.44
CA GLY A 69 15.19 23.14 -0.24
C GLY A 69 14.39 22.31 0.75
N ASP A 70 13.22 22.83 1.08
CA ASP A 70 12.09 22.20 1.73
C ASP A 70 11.58 20.99 0.93
N ASP A 71 12.41 19.94 0.87
CA ASP A 71 12.02 18.58 0.48
C ASP A 71 12.15 17.67 1.70
N ARG A 72 11.39 18.01 2.75
CA ARG A 72 11.06 17.07 3.81
C ARG A 72 9.95 16.15 3.29
N THR A 73 10.18 15.47 2.18
CA THR A 73 9.35 14.35 1.75
C THR A 73 9.73 13.16 2.63
N ASP A 74 8.79 12.79 3.49
CA ASP A 74 8.97 11.82 4.56
C ASP A 74 9.64 10.52 4.09
N SER A 75 10.78 10.18 4.71
CA SER A 75 11.47 8.89 4.57
C SER A 75 10.58 7.68 4.89
N TYR A 76 9.40 7.92 5.45
CA TYR A 76 8.38 6.93 5.76
C TYR A 76 7.87 6.17 4.53
N TYR A 77 7.83 6.81 3.35
CA TYR A 77 7.40 6.13 2.10
C TYR A 77 8.55 5.52 1.30
N SER A 78 9.82 5.76 1.69
CA SER A 78 10.98 5.20 1.00
C SER A 78 11.21 3.71 1.29
N ILE A 79 10.55 3.15 2.30
CA ILE A 79 10.70 1.74 2.74
C ILE A 79 9.60 0.84 2.14
N ALA A 80 8.64 1.40 1.39
CA ALA A 80 7.58 0.60 0.78
C ALA A 80 8.19 -0.45 -0.17
N PRO A 81 7.93 -1.76 0.02
CA PRO A 81 8.45 -2.78 -0.87
C PRO A 81 7.90 -2.57 -2.27
N ARG A 82 8.80 -2.48 -3.26
CA ARG A 82 8.40 -2.41 -4.68
C ARG A 82 7.75 -3.74 -5.07
N ILE A 83 6.42 -3.76 -5.13
CA ILE A 83 5.67 -4.93 -5.60
C ILE A 83 5.79 -4.99 -7.12
N LEU A 84 6.75 -5.76 -7.64
CA LEU A 84 6.86 -5.98 -9.09
C LEU A 84 5.70 -6.85 -9.59
N PRO A 85 5.06 -6.48 -10.72
CA PRO A 85 4.01 -7.29 -11.32
C PRO A 85 4.60 -8.56 -11.95
N LYS A 86 3.79 -9.63 -11.99
CA LYS A 86 4.12 -10.86 -12.71
C LYS A 86 3.77 -10.74 -14.19
N CYS A 87 4.61 -11.31 -15.05
CA CYS A 87 4.36 -11.37 -16.48
C CYS A 87 3.24 -12.38 -16.79
N PRO A 88 2.22 -12.03 -17.59
CA PRO A 88 1.14 -12.96 -17.93
C PRO A 88 1.59 -14.13 -18.83
N LYS A 89 2.73 -13.99 -19.53
CA LYS A 89 3.26 -15.06 -20.40
C LYS A 89 4.16 -16.06 -19.67
N CYS A 90 5.03 -15.58 -18.78
CA CYS A 90 6.05 -16.42 -18.16
C CYS A 90 5.99 -16.45 -16.62
N GLU A 91 5.01 -15.80 -16.00
CA GLU A 91 4.75 -15.72 -14.56
C GLU A 91 5.88 -15.13 -13.67
N LYS A 92 7.05 -14.87 -14.24
CA LYS A 92 8.15 -14.18 -13.58
C LYS A 92 7.80 -12.71 -13.31
N SER A 93 8.24 -12.21 -12.17
CA SER A 93 8.23 -10.77 -11.88
C SER A 93 9.07 -10.03 -12.93
N TYR A 94 8.57 -8.91 -13.43
CA TYR A 94 9.29 -8.10 -14.41
C TYR A 94 9.07 -6.61 -14.18
N GLU A 95 10.04 -5.80 -14.60
CA GLU A 95 9.94 -4.36 -14.58
C GLU A 95 9.34 -3.88 -15.92
N PRO A 96 8.20 -3.17 -15.92
CA PRO A 96 7.63 -2.63 -17.15
C PRO A 96 8.62 -1.62 -17.80
N PRO A 97 8.57 -1.43 -19.13
CA PRO A 97 7.49 -1.81 -20.04
C PRO A 97 7.60 -3.20 -20.68
N LYS A 98 8.77 -3.86 -20.60
CA LYS A 98 9.04 -5.13 -21.31
C LYS A 98 9.57 -6.22 -20.37
N CYS A 99 9.12 -7.44 -20.55
CA CYS A 99 9.65 -8.60 -19.85
C CYS A 99 10.93 -9.10 -20.53
N GLU A 100 12.05 -9.15 -19.80
CA GLU A 100 13.35 -9.62 -20.32
C GLU A 100 13.34 -11.11 -20.69
N ASN A 101 12.51 -11.91 -20.03
CA ASN A 101 12.53 -13.36 -20.20
C ASN A 101 11.71 -13.87 -21.39
N CYS A 102 10.68 -13.13 -21.83
CA CYS A 102 9.80 -13.56 -22.93
C CYS A 102 9.47 -12.47 -23.95
N GLY A 103 10.00 -11.25 -23.79
CA GLY A 103 9.74 -10.12 -24.67
C GLY A 103 8.32 -9.56 -24.59
N TYR A 104 7.52 -9.96 -23.60
CA TYR A 104 6.17 -9.42 -23.42
C TYR A 104 6.23 -7.91 -23.16
N VAL A 105 5.54 -7.12 -23.98
CA VAL A 105 5.33 -5.68 -23.78
C VAL A 105 3.90 -5.48 -23.33
N LYS A 106 3.71 -4.81 -22.18
CA LYS A 106 2.37 -4.45 -21.72
C LYS A 106 1.89 -3.27 -22.56
N GLU A 107 0.86 -3.48 -23.38
CA GLU A 107 0.18 -2.35 -24.02
C GLU A 107 -0.48 -1.52 -22.92
N GLU A 108 0.07 -0.34 -22.66
CA GLU A 108 -0.62 0.68 -21.91
C GLU A 108 -1.86 1.08 -22.71
N SER A 109 -2.96 0.40 -22.42
CA SER A 109 -4.29 0.83 -22.82
C SER A 109 -4.55 2.18 -22.15
N SER A 110 -4.01 3.24 -22.74
CA SER A 110 -4.42 4.62 -22.57
C SER A 110 -5.84 4.77 -23.09
N LYS A 111 -6.79 4.08 -22.46
CA LYS A 111 -8.19 4.47 -22.47
C LYS A 111 -8.29 5.73 -21.62
N LYS A 112 -7.86 6.84 -22.22
CA LYS A 112 -8.50 8.12 -21.93
C LYS A 112 -9.97 7.89 -22.26
N CYS A 113 -10.78 7.60 -21.25
CA CYS A 113 -12.25 7.67 -21.33
C CYS A 113 -12.66 9.15 -21.48
N GLY A 114 -12.15 9.82 -22.51
CA GLY A 114 -12.78 10.98 -23.11
C GLY A 114 -13.67 10.45 -24.22
N CYS A 115 -14.83 9.86 -23.87
CA CYS A 115 -15.87 9.67 -24.87
C CYS A 115 -16.20 11.07 -25.39
N GLY A 116 -15.78 11.39 -26.62
CA GLY A 116 -16.14 12.63 -27.33
C GLY A 116 -17.60 13.09 -27.12
N PRO A 117 -18.62 12.20 -27.11
CA PRO A 117 -19.99 12.60 -26.82
C PRO A 117 -20.24 13.14 -25.40
N CYS A 118 -19.46 12.73 -24.39
CA CYS A 118 -19.61 13.24 -23.02
C CYS A 118 -19.17 14.70 -22.89
N VAL A 119 -18.11 15.12 -23.60
CA VAL A 119 -17.67 16.52 -23.60
C VAL A 119 -18.70 17.41 -24.30
N ILE A 120 -19.26 16.94 -25.42
CA ILE A 120 -20.30 17.67 -26.16
C ILE A 120 -21.57 17.84 -25.31
N LEU A 121 -21.99 16.80 -24.57
CA LEU A 121 -23.13 16.89 -23.66
C LEU A 121 -22.90 17.90 -22.52
N LEU A 122 -21.72 17.93 -21.92
CA LEU A 122 -21.40 18.89 -20.86
C LEU A 122 -21.42 20.33 -21.38
N VAL A 123 -20.88 20.57 -22.58
CA VAL A 123 -20.93 21.88 -23.22
C VAL A 123 -22.38 22.29 -23.52
N ALA A 124 -23.18 21.39 -24.09
CA ALA A 124 -24.58 21.66 -24.40
C ALA A 124 -25.40 21.98 -23.13
N LEU A 125 -25.22 21.23 -22.05
CA LEU A 125 -25.90 21.48 -20.77
C LEU A 125 -25.50 22.83 -20.18
N SER A 126 -24.23 23.20 -20.26
CA SER A 126 -23.76 24.52 -19.80
C SER A 126 -24.45 25.67 -20.53
N TRP A 127 -24.63 25.56 -21.85
CA TRP A 127 -25.32 26.57 -22.66
C TRP A 127 -26.81 26.68 -22.31
N ILE A 128 -27.48 25.54 -22.12
CA ILE A 128 -28.89 25.50 -21.73
C ILE A 128 -29.10 26.17 -20.37
N SER A 129 -28.24 25.88 -19.38
CA SER A 129 -28.33 26.53 -18.06
C SER A 129 -28.16 28.04 -18.13
N THR A 130 -27.23 28.54 -18.97
CA THR A 130 -27.07 30.00 -19.15
C THR A 130 -28.27 30.63 -19.84
N ALA A 131 -28.88 29.97 -20.81
CA ALA A 131 -30.06 30.49 -21.51
C ALA A 131 -31.28 30.58 -20.58
N VAL A 132 -31.48 29.59 -19.71
CA VAL A 132 -32.58 29.59 -18.73
C VAL A 132 -32.42 30.69 -17.67
N TRP A 133 -31.20 31.08 -17.32
CA TRP A 133 -30.96 32.18 -16.37
C TRP A 133 -31.22 33.58 -16.96
N PHE A 134 -31.23 33.69 -18.29
CA PHE A 134 -31.43 34.95 -19.02
C PHE A 134 -32.86 35.16 -19.54
N LEU A 135 -33.76 34.19 -19.32
CA LEU A 135 -35.18 34.20 -19.66
C LEU A 135 -36.03 34.46 -18.41
#